data_AF-A0A857L182-F1
#
_entry.id   AF-A0A857L182-F1
#
_cell.length_a   1.000
_cell.length_b   1.000
_cell.length_c   1.000
_cell.angle_alpha   90.00
_cell.angle_beta   90.00
_cell.angle_gamma   90.00
#
_symmetry.space_group_name_H-M   'P 1'
#
loop_
_entity.id
_entity.type
_entity.pdbx_description
1 polymer ?
#
loop_
_entity_poly.entity_id
_entity_poly.type
_entity_poly.pdbx_seq_one_letter_code
_entity_poly.pdbx_strand_id
1 'polypeptide(L)'
;MTSVPIVASISRVVPVPYAEIVASISSKSAGPGARANIDEYTETTSHAIETVGGARRGKAIIILNPADPPMIMRDTVLALVDDPGGVRRDEIVASITAMVGDVSSYVPGYRLKQQVQFAEIPADSPVHTLTDGAHATHQVTVFLEVEGAAHYLPAYAGNLDIMTSAAVRAGEELAR
;
A
#
# COMPACT_ATOMS: atom_id res chain seq x y z
N MET A 1 -4.48 2.48 6.78
CA MET A 1 -3.66 1.51 6.01
C MET A 1 -2.79 2.29 5.04
N THR A 2 -1.48 2.10 5.08
CA THR A 2 -0.48 2.84 4.27
C THR A 2 -0.68 2.66 2.77
N SER A 3 -1.03 1.45 2.34
CA SER A 3 -0.97 1.06 0.92
C SER A 3 -2.26 1.28 0.12
N VAL A 4 -3.42 1.34 0.79
CA VAL A 4 -4.74 1.54 0.13
C VAL A 4 -4.81 2.84 -0.69
N PRO A 5 -4.30 3.99 -0.20
CA PRO A 5 -4.23 5.22 -1.00
C PRO A 5 -3.47 5.04 -2.32
N ILE A 6 -2.40 4.24 -2.33
CA ILE A 6 -1.64 3.97 -3.55
C ILE A 6 -2.47 3.16 -4.55
N VAL A 7 -3.17 2.11 -4.11
CA VAL A 7 -4.08 1.36 -4.99
C VAL A 7 -5.15 2.29 -5.58
N ALA A 8 -5.76 3.15 -4.76
CA ALA A 8 -6.73 4.15 -5.21
C ALA A 8 -6.15 5.13 -6.24
N SER A 9 -4.87 5.51 -6.08
CA SER A 9 -4.20 6.39 -7.04
C SER A 9 -3.93 5.72 -8.38
N ILE A 10 -3.77 4.39 -8.42
CA ILE A 10 -3.62 3.64 -9.68
C ILE A 10 -5.00 3.42 -10.31
N SER A 11 -5.99 2.99 -9.53
CA SER A 11 -7.33 2.63 -10.01
C SER A 11 -8.13 3.79 -10.58
N ARG A 12 -7.86 5.03 -10.14
CA ARG A 12 -8.45 6.24 -10.76
C ARG A 12 -7.89 6.58 -12.13
N VAL A 13 -6.77 5.98 -12.52
CA VAL A 13 -6.15 6.18 -13.84
C VAL A 13 -6.49 5.02 -14.76
N VAL A 14 -6.24 3.77 -14.34
CA VAL A 14 -6.40 2.54 -15.12
C VAL A 14 -7.17 1.49 -14.31
N PRO A 15 -7.94 0.58 -14.95
CA PRO A 15 -8.53 -0.56 -14.25
C PRO A 15 -7.47 -1.43 -13.55
N VAL A 16 -7.76 -1.84 -12.31
CA VAL A 16 -6.88 -2.68 -11.49
C VAL A 16 -7.56 -4.03 -11.21
N PRO A 17 -7.39 -5.04 -12.09
CA PRO A 17 -7.89 -6.39 -11.85
C PRO A 17 -7.44 -7.02 -10.53
N TYR A 18 -6.22 -6.73 -10.08
CA TYR A 18 -5.66 -7.29 -8.87
C TYR A 18 -4.68 -6.32 -8.23
N ALA A 19 -4.74 -6.19 -6.91
CA ALA A 19 -3.72 -5.52 -6.13
C ALA A 19 -3.33 -6.33 -4.90
N GLU A 20 -2.03 -6.39 -4.64
CA GLU A 20 -1.44 -7.02 -3.47
C GLU A 20 -0.55 -6.03 -2.73
N ILE A 21 -0.60 -6.09 -1.41
CA ILE A 21 0.31 -5.32 -0.56
C ILE A 21 1.12 -6.24 0.33
N VAL A 22 2.37 -5.86 0.58
CA VAL A 22 3.26 -6.52 1.53
C VAL A 22 3.75 -5.49 2.53
N ALA A 23 3.22 -5.55 3.74
CA ALA A 23 3.65 -4.72 4.87
C ALA A 23 4.77 -5.44 5.64
N SER A 24 5.93 -4.82 5.76
CA SER A 24 7.05 -5.32 6.57
C SER A 24 7.34 -4.35 7.71
N ILE A 25 7.18 -4.81 8.94
CA ILE A 25 7.34 -4.00 10.16
C ILE A 25 8.33 -4.64 11.13
N SER A 26 8.93 -3.82 12.01
CA SER A 26 9.73 -4.35 13.10
C SER A 26 8.88 -5.17 14.05
N SER A 27 9.37 -6.35 14.45
CA SER A 27 8.74 -7.19 15.48
C SER A 27 8.53 -6.44 16.80
N LYS A 28 9.38 -5.46 17.13
CA LYS A 28 9.27 -4.61 18.34
C LYS A 28 8.09 -3.63 18.26
N SER A 29 7.61 -3.31 17.07
CA SER A 29 6.45 -2.42 16.85
C SER A 29 5.10 -3.16 16.86
N ALA A 30 5.12 -4.50 16.78
CA ALA A 30 3.92 -5.33 16.82
C ALA A 30 3.66 -5.84 18.24
N GLY A 31 2.79 -5.13 18.97
CA GLY A 31 2.33 -5.53 20.30
C GLY A 31 1.42 -6.76 20.31
N PRO A 32 1.02 -7.26 21.49
CA PRO A 32 0.19 -8.47 21.62
C PRO A 32 -1.13 -8.40 20.84
N GLY A 33 -1.79 -7.24 20.84
CA GLY A 33 -3.03 -7.03 20.09
C GLY A 33 -2.85 -7.22 18.58
N ALA A 34 -1.79 -6.64 17.99
CA ALA A 34 -1.51 -6.81 16.56
C ALA A 34 -1.21 -8.28 16.21
N ARG A 35 -0.56 -9.02 17.12
CA ARG A 35 -0.22 -10.44 16.92
C ARG A 35 -1.44 -11.36 17.06
N ALA A 36 -2.37 -11.00 17.93
CA ALA A 36 -3.59 -11.77 18.15
C ALA A 36 -4.61 -11.62 17.02
N ASN A 37 -4.50 -10.57 16.19
CA ASN A 37 -5.45 -10.24 15.12
C ASN A 37 -4.79 -10.22 13.73
N ILE A 38 -3.86 -11.14 13.46
CA ILE A 38 -3.09 -11.15 12.22
C ILE A 38 -3.95 -11.55 11.01
N ASP A 39 -4.91 -12.45 11.21
CA ASP A 39 -5.83 -12.89 10.16
C ASP A 39 -6.76 -11.73 9.78
N GLU A 40 -7.34 -11.05 10.78
CA GLU A 40 -8.18 -9.86 10.59
C GLU A 40 -7.43 -8.74 9.87
N TYR A 41 -6.13 -8.56 10.14
CA TYR A 41 -5.31 -7.61 9.38
C TYR A 41 -5.31 -7.97 7.89
N THR A 42 -5.08 -9.24 7.54
CA THR A 42 -5.03 -9.67 6.13
C THR A 42 -6.39 -9.55 5.45
N GLU A 43 -7.46 -9.97 6.12
CA GLU A 43 -8.82 -9.96 5.58
C GLU A 43 -9.33 -8.52 5.41
N THR A 44 -9.24 -7.71 6.46
CA THR A 44 -9.71 -6.31 6.45
C THR A 44 -8.93 -5.47 5.45
N THR A 45 -7.61 -5.67 5.37
CA THR A 45 -6.79 -4.91 4.42
C THR A 45 -7.07 -5.34 2.99
N SER A 46 -7.25 -6.64 2.72
CA SER A 46 -7.63 -7.12 1.38
C SER A 46 -8.98 -6.54 0.96
N HIS A 47 -9.97 -6.52 1.86
CA HIS A 47 -11.28 -5.94 1.57
C HIS A 47 -11.22 -4.43 1.34
N ALA A 48 -10.36 -3.70 2.05
CA ALA A 48 -10.17 -2.27 1.84
C ALA A 48 -9.44 -1.95 0.53
N ILE A 49 -8.51 -2.80 0.09
CA ILE A 49 -7.89 -2.71 -1.24
C ILE A 49 -8.96 -2.76 -2.34
N GLU A 50 -10.00 -3.58 -2.14
CA GLU A 50 -11.10 -3.70 -3.10
C GLU A 50 -12.07 -2.51 -3.02
N THR A 51 -12.62 -2.27 -1.82
CA THR A 51 -13.73 -1.32 -1.63
C THR A 51 -13.30 0.14 -1.63
N VAL A 52 -12.12 0.44 -1.10
CA VAL A 52 -11.57 1.81 -1.00
C VAL A 52 -10.48 2.03 -2.04
N GLY A 53 -9.62 1.03 -2.25
CA GLY A 53 -8.56 1.08 -3.25
C GLY A 53 -9.08 0.95 -4.69
N GLY A 54 -10.25 0.34 -4.91
CA GLY A 54 -10.85 0.18 -6.23
C GLY A 54 -10.23 -0.94 -7.07
N ALA A 55 -9.44 -1.83 -6.47
CA ALA A 55 -9.03 -3.06 -7.15
C ALA A 55 -10.20 -4.04 -7.23
N ARG A 56 -10.26 -4.86 -8.28
CA ARG A 56 -11.30 -5.91 -8.37
C ARG A 56 -11.06 -7.04 -7.36
N ARG A 57 -9.81 -7.38 -7.09
CA ARG A 57 -9.40 -8.37 -6.10
C ARG A 57 -8.19 -7.88 -5.31
N GLY A 58 -8.26 -8.02 -3.99
CA GLY A 58 -7.23 -7.57 -3.06
C GLY A 58 -6.51 -8.71 -2.36
N LYS A 59 -5.23 -8.52 -2.05
CA LYS A 59 -4.48 -9.37 -1.12
C LYS A 59 -3.60 -8.54 -0.22
N ALA A 60 -3.51 -8.93 1.05
CA ALA A 60 -2.60 -8.33 2.01
C ALA A 60 -1.72 -9.37 2.68
N ILE A 61 -0.44 -9.05 2.80
CA ILE A 61 0.57 -9.82 3.54
C ILE A 61 1.19 -8.93 4.58
N ILE A 62 1.45 -9.47 5.78
CA ILE A 62 2.20 -8.80 6.83
C ILE A 62 3.38 -9.67 7.28
N ILE A 63 4.55 -9.06 7.40
CA ILE A 63 5.80 -9.69 7.82
C ILE A 63 6.35 -8.97 9.05
N LEU A 64 6.67 -9.74 10.09
CA LEU A 64 7.31 -9.25 11.31
C LEU A 64 8.80 -9.58 11.29
N ASN A 65 9.65 -8.56 11.25
CA ASN A 65 11.10 -8.74 11.16
C ASN A 65 11.81 -8.37 12.49
N PRO A 66 12.56 -9.29 13.12
CA PRO A 66 13.26 -9.05 14.39
C PRO A 66 14.66 -8.43 14.26
N ALA A 67 15.05 -7.91 13.10
CA ALA A 67 16.37 -7.30 12.87
C ALA A 67 16.73 -6.20 13.91
N ASP A 68 18.03 -6.07 14.16
CA ASP A 68 18.61 -5.06 15.05
C ASP A 68 19.77 -4.34 14.30
N PRO A 69 19.73 -3.00 14.13
CA PRO A 69 18.71 -2.08 14.62
C PRO A 69 17.32 -2.32 13.98
N PRO A 70 16.22 -1.99 14.68
CA PRO A 70 14.87 -2.21 14.18
C PRO A 70 14.64 -1.53 12.83
N MET A 71 14.08 -2.26 11.87
CA MET A 71 13.83 -1.73 10.54
C MET A 71 12.68 -0.69 10.54
N ILE A 72 12.82 0.33 9.69
CA ILE A 72 11.73 1.24 9.34
C ILE A 72 10.65 0.46 8.57
N MET A 73 9.38 0.80 8.79
CA MET A 73 8.27 0.22 8.05
C MET A 73 8.47 0.36 6.54
N ARG A 74 8.28 -0.75 5.83
CA ARG A 74 8.22 -0.82 4.37
C ARG A 74 6.86 -1.34 3.97
N ASP A 75 6.31 -0.76 2.92
CA ASP A 75 5.19 -1.33 2.20
C ASP A 75 5.56 -1.46 0.73
N THR A 76 5.24 -2.60 0.14
CA THR A 76 5.29 -2.78 -1.31
C THR A 76 3.87 -2.97 -1.81
N VAL A 77 3.49 -2.21 -2.83
CA VAL A 77 2.21 -2.37 -3.55
C VAL A 77 2.51 -2.94 -4.93
N LEU A 78 1.86 -4.04 -5.26
CA LEU A 78 1.86 -4.64 -6.58
C LEU A 78 0.44 -4.52 -7.14
N ALA A 79 0.28 -3.87 -8.28
CA ALA A 79 -1.00 -3.76 -8.97
C ALA A 79 -0.87 -4.30 -10.39
N LEU A 80 -1.70 -5.28 -10.72
CA LEU A 80 -1.91 -5.70 -12.11
C LEU A 80 -2.91 -4.73 -12.73
N VAL A 81 -2.54 -4.13 -13.86
CA VAL A 81 -3.35 -3.13 -14.56
C VAL A 81 -3.67 -3.56 -15.98
N ASP A 82 -4.86 -3.19 -16.44
CA ASP A 82 -5.32 -3.46 -17.80
C ASP A 82 -5.29 -2.17 -18.62
N ASP A 83 -4.29 -2.03 -19.49
CA ASP A 83 -4.12 -0.87 -20.37
C ASP A 83 -3.66 -1.33 -21.77
N PRO A 84 -4.57 -1.90 -22.59
CA PRO A 84 -4.23 -2.53 -23.86
C PRO A 84 -3.67 -1.57 -24.92
N GLY A 85 -3.83 -0.24 -24.72
CA GLY A 85 -3.23 0.80 -25.56
C GLY A 85 -1.77 1.13 -25.22
N GLY A 86 -1.21 0.49 -24.19
CA GLY A 86 0.08 0.80 -23.61
C GLY A 86 -0.08 1.52 -22.27
N VAL A 87 0.69 1.11 -21.27
CA VAL A 87 0.54 1.63 -19.90
C VAL A 87 0.78 3.15 -19.84
N ARG A 88 -0.20 3.88 -19.33
CA ARG A 88 -0.12 5.33 -19.05
C ARG A 88 0.81 5.64 -17.86
N ARG A 89 2.11 5.37 -18.03
CA ARG A 89 3.13 5.46 -16.97
C ARG A 89 3.16 6.82 -16.31
N ASP A 90 3.22 7.89 -17.10
CA ASP A 90 3.36 9.26 -16.57
C ASP A 90 2.13 9.70 -15.76
N GLU A 91 0.92 9.34 -16.22
CA GLU A 91 -0.31 9.60 -15.48
C GLU A 91 -0.37 8.81 -14.16
N ILE A 92 0.02 7.54 -14.18
CA ILE A 92 0.09 6.69 -12.98
C ILE A 92 1.11 7.25 -11.99
N VAL A 93 2.31 7.63 -12.46
CA VAL A 93 3.36 8.21 -11.61
C VAL A 93 2.89 9.53 -11.01
N ALA A 94 2.36 10.44 -11.83
CA ALA A 94 1.86 11.74 -11.35
C ALA A 94 0.75 11.55 -10.30
N SER A 95 -0.15 10.60 -10.55
CA SER A 95 -1.21 10.22 -9.64
C SER A 95 -0.66 9.69 -8.30
N ILE A 96 0.27 8.74 -8.33
CA ILE A 96 0.91 8.20 -7.12
C ILE A 96 1.65 9.30 -6.36
N THR A 97 2.41 10.15 -7.04
CA THR A 97 3.17 11.25 -6.42
C THR A 97 2.24 12.25 -5.73
N ALA A 98 1.12 12.62 -6.36
CA ALA A 98 0.12 13.48 -5.73
C ALA A 98 -0.44 12.83 -4.46
N MET A 99 -0.81 11.54 -4.52
CA MET A 99 -1.32 10.81 -3.36
C MET A 99 -0.28 10.70 -2.23
N VAL A 100 0.98 10.47 -2.56
CA VAL A 100 2.07 10.47 -1.58
C VAL A 100 2.18 11.85 -0.92
N GLY A 101 2.06 12.95 -1.67
CA GLY A 101 2.02 14.30 -1.12
C GLY A 101 0.86 14.52 -0.15
N ASP A 102 -0.35 14.05 -0.52
CA ASP A 102 -1.53 14.15 0.33
C ASP A 102 -1.34 13.39 1.65
N VAL A 103 -0.85 12.14 1.60
CA VAL A 103 -0.58 11.34 2.79
C VAL A 103 0.54 11.95 3.64
N SER A 104 1.58 12.49 2.99
CA SER A 104 2.71 13.12 3.67
C SER A 104 2.31 14.36 4.46
N SER A 105 1.21 15.03 4.08
CA SER A 105 0.71 16.23 4.78
C SER A 105 0.31 15.95 6.23
N TYR A 106 -0.10 14.72 6.55
CA TYR A 106 -0.43 14.28 7.90
C TYR A 106 0.49 13.17 8.43
N VAL A 107 1.36 12.58 7.59
CA VAL A 107 2.44 11.66 8.01
C VAL A 107 3.74 12.03 7.29
N PRO A 108 4.54 12.97 7.83
CA PRO A 108 5.71 13.52 7.12
C PRO A 108 6.77 12.49 6.68
N GLY A 109 6.85 11.35 7.37
CA GLY A 109 7.80 10.28 7.04
C GLY A 109 7.32 9.29 5.97
N TYR A 110 6.10 9.46 5.44
CA TYR A 110 5.54 8.63 4.36
C TYR A 110 6.13 9.05 3.01
N ARG A 111 6.90 8.17 2.34
CA ARG A 111 7.59 8.52 1.09
C ARG A 111 7.77 7.33 0.16
N LEU A 112 7.96 7.61 -1.12
CA LEU A 112 8.47 6.62 -2.07
C LEU A 112 9.92 6.30 -1.73
N LYS A 113 10.22 5.00 -1.56
CA LYS A 113 11.59 4.52 -1.40
C LYS A 113 12.33 4.40 -2.73
N GLN A 114 11.60 4.07 -3.78
CA GLN A 114 12.12 3.92 -5.14
C GLN A 114 11.16 4.58 -6.12
N GLN A 115 11.65 4.83 -7.34
CA GLN A 115 10.78 5.19 -8.45
C GLN A 115 9.76 4.06 -8.70
N VAL A 116 8.56 4.42 -9.13
CA VAL A 116 7.52 3.45 -9.50
C VAL A 116 8.04 2.58 -10.64
N GLN A 117 7.94 1.26 -10.47
CA GLN A 117 8.41 0.29 -11.45
C GLN A 117 7.24 -0.23 -12.29
N PHE A 118 7.51 -0.49 -13.56
CA PHE A 118 6.54 -1.05 -14.51
C PHE A 118 7.16 -2.25 -15.20
N ALA A 119 6.43 -3.36 -15.25
CA ALA A 119 6.81 -4.54 -16.02
C ALA A 119 5.64 -4.93 -16.93
N GLU A 120 5.93 -5.18 -18.21
CA GLU A 120 4.96 -5.80 -19.12
C GLU A 120 4.75 -7.25 -18.69
N ILE A 121 3.51 -7.72 -18.76
CA ILE A 121 3.14 -9.10 -18.40
C ILE A 121 3.22 -9.95 -19.67
N PRO A 122 4.09 -10.97 -19.72
CA PRO A 122 4.14 -11.91 -20.83
C PRO A 122 2.80 -12.64 -21.02
N ALA A 123 2.42 -12.94 -22.25
CA ALA A 123 1.15 -13.59 -22.57
C ALA A 123 0.98 -15.00 -21.95
N ASP A 124 2.09 -15.69 -21.67
CA ASP A 124 2.13 -17.00 -21.01
C ASP A 124 2.18 -16.92 -19.48
N SER A 125 2.18 -15.70 -18.91
CA SER A 125 2.21 -15.49 -17.47
C SER A 125 0.93 -16.02 -16.79
N PRO A 126 1.05 -16.74 -15.66
CA PRO A 126 -0.10 -17.32 -14.96
C PRO A 126 -0.90 -16.29 -14.15
N VAL A 127 -0.68 -14.99 -14.34
CA VAL A 127 -1.36 -13.92 -13.56
C VAL A 127 -2.89 -13.98 -13.64
N HIS A 128 -3.44 -14.60 -14.67
CA HIS A 128 -4.88 -14.84 -14.81
C HIS A 128 -5.47 -15.65 -13.63
N THR A 129 -4.64 -16.43 -12.94
CA THR A 129 -5.03 -17.17 -11.72
C THR A 129 -5.26 -16.25 -10.51
N LEU A 130 -4.72 -15.03 -10.54
CA LEU A 130 -4.89 -14.01 -9.50
C LEU A 130 -6.04 -13.05 -9.80
N THR A 131 -6.45 -12.93 -11.05
CA THR A 131 -7.44 -11.94 -11.53
C THR A 131 -8.82 -12.53 -11.82
N ASP A 132 -9.05 -13.79 -11.46
CA ASP A 132 -10.24 -14.57 -11.80
C ASP A 132 -10.54 -14.53 -13.32
N GLY A 133 -9.47 -14.64 -14.13
CA GLY A 133 -9.55 -14.61 -15.58
C GLY A 133 -9.64 -13.21 -16.21
N ALA A 134 -9.63 -12.14 -15.42
CA ALA A 134 -9.58 -10.79 -15.99
C ALA A 134 -8.20 -10.51 -16.63
N HIS A 135 -8.22 -9.76 -17.73
CA HIS A 135 -7.01 -9.39 -18.45
C HIS A 135 -6.12 -8.45 -17.62
N ALA A 136 -4.80 -8.59 -17.77
CA ALA A 136 -3.82 -7.67 -17.21
C ALA A 136 -2.64 -7.57 -18.17
N THR A 137 -2.20 -6.33 -18.41
CA THR A 137 -1.15 -6.02 -19.38
C THR A 137 0.19 -5.71 -18.71
N HIS A 138 0.14 -5.07 -17.55
CA HIS A 138 1.32 -4.58 -16.86
C HIS A 138 1.20 -4.78 -15.36
N GLN A 139 2.34 -4.97 -14.71
CA GLN A 139 2.50 -4.90 -13.28
C GLN A 139 3.10 -3.54 -12.92
N VAL A 140 2.42 -2.80 -12.05
CA VAL A 140 2.93 -1.58 -11.40
C VAL A 140 3.42 -1.97 -10.00
N THR A 141 4.66 -1.62 -9.66
CA THR A 141 5.21 -1.88 -8.33
C THR A 141 5.65 -0.58 -7.66
N VAL A 142 5.15 -0.35 -6.45
CA VAL A 142 5.42 0.86 -5.65
C VAL A 142 6.08 0.45 -4.35
N PHE A 143 7.23 1.06 -4.04
CA PHE A 143 7.97 0.82 -2.80
C PHE A 143 7.86 2.04 -1.90
N LEU A 144 7.36 1.84 -0.69
CA LEU A 144 7.17 2.88 0.32
C LEU A 144 8.11 2.68 1.51
N GLU A 145 8.41 3.79 2.16
CA GLU A 145 8.98 3.86 3.50
C GLU A 145 8.07 4.72 4.35
N VAL A 146 7.83 4.30 5.60
CA VAL A 146 7.09 5.11 6.57
C VAL A 146 7.91 5.26 7.83
N GLU A 147 8.51 6.43 7.97
CA GLU A 147 9.21 6.83 9.18
C GLU A 147 8.21 7.50 10.15
N GLY A 148 8.21 7.06 11.40
CA GLY A 148 7.39 7.63 12.45
C GLY A 148 7.88 9.00 12.91
N ALA A 149 6.95 9.84 13.37
CA ALA A 149 7.20 11.15 13.98
C ALA A 149 7.85 11.06 15.37
N ALA A 150 7.98 9.84 15.91
CA ALA A 150 8.62 9.55 17.18
C ALA A 150 7.97 10.15 18.43
N HIS A 151 6.65 10.39 18.40
CA HIS A 151 5.91 11.02 19.50
C HIS A 151 5.80 10.13 20.75
N TYR A 152 5.58 8.82 20.58
CA TYR A 152 5.47 7.87 21.70
C TYR A 152 6.35 6.63 21.51
N LEU A 153 6.58 6.19 20.27
CA LEU A 153 7.49 5.09 19.92
C LEU A 153 8.61 5.61 19.03
N PRO A 154 9.77 4.92 18.93
CA PRO A 154 10.87 5.40 18.10
C PRO A 154 10.49 5.50 16.61
N ALA A 155 11.25 6.27 15.83
CA ALA A 155 10.98 6.55 14.41
C ALA A 155 10.80 5.32 13.50
N TYR A 156 11.27 4.13 13.91
CA TYR A 156 11.02 2.90 13.17
C TYR A 156 9.55 2.42 13.23
N ALA A 157 8.75 2.93 14.17
CA ALA A 157 7.36 2.51 14.41
C ALA A 157 6.33 3.29 13.56
N GLY A 158 6.68 3.60 12.31
CA GLY A 158 5.81 4.35 11.39
C GLY A 158 4.46 3.69 11.11
N ASN A 159 4.34 2.38 11.34
CA ASN A 159 3.08 1.63 11.25
C ASN A 159 2.02 2.11 12.26
N LEU A 160 2.44 2.58 13.44
CA LEU A 160 1.52 3.11 14.42
C LEU A 160 1.19 4.58 14.13
N ASP A 161 2.19 5.37 13.75
CA ASP A 161 2.01 6.79 13.45
C ASP A 161 1.10 7.05 12.25
N ILE A 162 1.15 6.22 11.21
CA ILE A 162 0.20 6.32 10.08
C ILE A 162 -1.23 6.03 10.50
N MET A 163 -1.46 5.05 11.37
CA MET A 163 -2.81 4.69 11.82
C MET A 163 -3.39 5.77 12.73
N THR A 164 -2.61 6.28 13.67
CA THR A 164 -3.06 7.33 14.59
C THR A 164 -3.29 8.66 13.87
N SER A 165 -2.38 9.05 12.98
CA SER A 165 -2.50 10.30 12.22
C SER A 165 -3.70 10.28 11.27
N ALA A 166 -3.97 9.15 10.61
CA ALA A 166 -5.16 8.98 9.78
C ALA A 166 -6.45 9.06 10.60
N ALA A 167 -6.48 8.47 11.80
CA ALA A 167 -7.63 8.53 12.70
C ALA A 167 -7.92 9.96 13.18
N VAL A 168 -6.87 10.70 13.57
CA VAL A 168 -6.99 12.12 13.94
C VAL A 168 -7.52 12.94 12.77
N ARG A 169 -6.95 12.78 11.57
CA ARG A 169 -7.40 13.50 10.38
C ARG A 169 -8.87 13.22 10.05
N ALA A 170 -9.30 11.96 10.15
CA ALA A 170 -10.70 11.60 9.94
C ALA A 170 -11.63 12.26 10.98
N GLY A 171 -11.22 12.30 12.25
CA GLY A 171 -11.97 13.00 13.31
C GLY A 171 -12.05 14.51 13.07
N GLU A 172 -10.98 15.14 12.61
CA GLU A 172 -10.95 16.56 12.26
C GLU A 172 -11.89 16.91 11.10
N GLU A 173 -11.93 16.08 10.05
CA GLU A 173 -12.84 16.29 8.92
C GLU A 173 -14.31 16.07 9.30
N LEU A 174 -14.62 15.16 10.23
CA LEU A 174 -15.99 14.98 10.74
C LEU A 174 -16.46 16.12 11.66
N ALA A 175 -15.54 16.85 12.27
CA ALA A 175 -15.83 17.96 13.18
C ALA A 175 -15.96 19.33 12.47
N ARG A 176 -15.64 19.39 11.17
CA ARG A 176 -15.84 20.57 10.32
C ARG A 176 -17.27 20.66 9.82
#